data_AF-A0A377LQ76-F1
#
_entry.id   AF-A0A377LQ76-F1
#
_cell.length_a   1.000
_cell.length_b   1.000
_cell.length_c   1.000
_cell.angle_alpha   90.00
_cell.angle_beta   90.00
_cell.angle_gamma   90.00
#
_symmetry.space_group_name_H-M   'P 1'
#
loop_
_entity.id
_entity.type
_entity.pdbx_description
1 polymer ?
#
loop_
_entity_poly.entity_id
_entity_poly.type
_entity_poly.pdbx_seq_one_letter_code
_entity_poly.pdbx_strand_id
1 'polypeptide(L)' 'MLIIYVGFILLIAFAPHWLGTPLHEGTSVTRGIPIGIGVIVISFVLTGVYVWRANGEFDRLNKAVLREVKAS' A
#
# COMPACT_ATOMS: atom_id res chain seq x y z
N MET A 1 5.55 -0.97 -5.29
CA MET A 1 4.82 -2.24 -5.15
C MET A 1 5.59 -3.43 -5.68
N LEU A 2 6.08 -3.42 -6.93
CA LEU A 2 6.80 -4.57 -7.52
C LEU A 2 7.94 -5.14 -6.65
N ILE A 3 8.87 -4.28 -6.20
CA ILE A 3 10.00 -4.71 -5.36
C ILE A 3 9.52 -5.33 -4.04
N ILE A 4 8.53 -4.71 -3.40
CA ILE A 4 7.97 -5.18 -2.12
C ILE A 4 7.27 -6.52 -2.32
N TYR A 5 6.49 -6.65 -3.40
CA TYR A 5 5.77 -7.88 -3.73
C TYR A 5 6.72 -9.04 -4.02
N VAL A 6 7.70 -8.84 -4.90
CA VAL A 6 8.70 -9.85 -5.22
C VAL A 6 9.54 -10.18 -3.99
N GLY A 7 9.98 -9.18 -3.22
CA GLY A 7 10.72 -9.39 -1.97
C GLY A 7 9.93 -10.20 -0.95
N PHE A 8 8.62 -9.93 -0.80
CA PHE A 8 7.76 -10.68 0.10
C PHE A 8 7.57 -12.14 -0.36
N ILE A 9 7.39 -12.37 -1.67
CA ILE A 9 7.32 -13.72 -2.24
C ILE A 9 8.63 -14.48 -2.02
N LEU A 10 9.78 -13.84 -2.26
CA LEU A 10 11.09 -14.46 -2.02
C LEU A 10 11.26 -14.81 -0.53
N LEU A 11 10.82 -13.94 0.38
CA LEU A 11 10.88 -14.20 1.82
C LEU A 11 10.01 -15.41 2.22
N ILE A 12 8.81 -15.54 1.64
CA ILE A 12 7.95 -16.71 1.82
C ILE A 12 8.61 -17.97 1.27
N ALA A 13 9.21 -17.89 0.09
CA ALA A 13 9.81 -19.04 -0.59
C ALA A 13 11.08 -19.55 0.08
N PHE A 14 11.96 -18.65 0.54
CA PHE A 14 13.30 -19.00 1.02
C PHE A 14 13.44 -18.96 2.55
N ALA A 15 12.59 -18.21 3.28
CA ALA A 15 12.65 -18.11 4.74
C ALA A 15 11.29 -18.26 5.45
N PRO A 16 10.50 -19.32 5.14
CA PRO A 16 9.17 -19.50 5.74
C PRO A 16 9.23 -19.74 7.26
N HIS A 17 10.26 -20.42 7.75
CA HIS A 17 10.47 -20.66 9.17
C HIS A 17 10.68 -19.36 9.95
N TRP A 18 11.41 -18.39 9.37
CA TRP A 18 11.63 -17.09 9.99
C TRP A 18 10.33 -16.29 10.08
N LEU A 19 9.51 -16.31 9.03
CA LEU A 19 8.18 -15.70 9.05
C LEU A 19 7.25 -16.37 10.07
N GLY A 20 7.39 -17.67 10.28
CA GLY A 20 6.63 -18.45 11.26
C GLY A 20 7.08 -18.26 12.72
N THR A 21 8.20 -17.58 12.98
CA THR A 21 8.64 -17.36 14.36
C THR A 21 7.65 -16.46 15.12
N PRO A 22 7.23 -16.86 16.34
CA PRO A 22 6.43 -16.00 17.22
C PRO A 22 7.15 -14.68 17.52
N LEU A 23 6.38 -13.61 17.71
CA LEU A 23 6.93 -12.31 18.11
C LEU A 23 7.40 -12.27 19.55
N HIS A 24 6.69 -12.98 20.44
CA HIS A 24 7.00 -13.10 21.86
C HIS A 24 6.77 -14.55 22.32
N GLU A 25 7.39 -14.94 23.42
CA GLU A 25 7.12 -16.24 24.03
C GLU A 25 5.65 -16.30 24.49
N GLY A 26 4.96 -17.38 24.13
CA GLY A 26 3.55 -17.59 24.50
C GLY A 26 2.50 -16.97 23.58
N THR A 27 2.88 -16.25 22.50
CA THR A 27 1.92 -15.76 21.50
C THR A 27 1.88 -16.63 20.25
N SER A 28 0.70 -16.76 19.64
CA SER A 28 0.52 -17.37 18.31
C SER A 28 0.76 -16.38 17.16
N VAL A 29 0.99 -15.10 17.47
CA VAL A 29 1.27 -14.09 16.45
C VAL A 29 2.71 -14.25 15.95
N THR A 30 2.85 -14.59 14.67
CA THR A 30 4.14 -14.78 14.01
C THR A 30 4.63 -13.49 13.35
N ARG A 31 5.94 -13.35 13.13
CA ARG A 31 6.55 -12.19 12.46
C ARG A 31 5.97 -11.92 11.07
N GLY A 32 5.49 -12.97 10.39
CA GLY A 32 4.84 -12.84 9.10
C GLY A 32 3.56 -12.00 9.12
N ILE A 33 2.83 -11.98 10.25
CA ILE A 33 1.57 -11.23 10.36
C ILE A 33 1.83 -9.71 10.28
N PRO A 34 2.67 -9.09 11.13
CA PRO A 34 3.01 -7.67 11.00
C PRO A 34 3.61 -7.31 9.64
N ILE A 35 4.47 -8.18 9.07
CA ILE A 35 5.08 -7.92 7.76
C ILE A 35 4.01 -7.89 6.68
N GLY A 36 3.10 -8.85 6.65
CA GLY A 36 1.98 -8.88 5.70
C GLY A 36 1.07 -7.66 5.83
N ILE A 37 0.74 -7.25 7.06
CA ILE A 37 -0.01 -6.01 7.32
C ILE A 37 0.75 -4.79 6.79
N GLY A 38 2.07 -4.73 7.00
CA GLY A 38 2.92 -3.68 6.46
C GLY A 38 2.84 -3.60 4.93
N VAL A 39 2.91 -4.74 4.23
CA VAL A 39 2.75 -4.78 2.77
C VAL A 39 1.39 -4.23 2.32
N ILE A 40 0.30 -4.60 3.01
CA ILE A 40 -1.06 -4.10 2.73
C ILE A 40 -1.11 -2.57 2.90
N VAL A 41 -0.63 -2.05 4.02
CA VAL A 41 -0.65 -0.61 4.31
C VAL A 41 0.16 0.16 3.25
N ILE A 42 1.36 -0.30 2.91
CA ILE A 42 2.19 0.36 1.88
C ILE A 42 1.50 0.30 0.52
N SER A 43 0.79 -0.78 0.19
CA SER A 43 0.00 -0.89 -1.05
C SER A 43 -1.06 0.19 -1.15
N PHE A 44 -1.85 0.39 -0.08
CA PHE A 44 -2.84 1.46 -0.04
C PHE A 44 -2.21 2.84 -0.15
N VAL A 45 -1.12 3.08 0.58
CA VAL A 45 -0.42 4.38 0.55
C VAL A 45 0.11 4.68 -0.85
N LEU A 46 0.84 3.75 -1.47
CA LEU A 46 1.35 3.98 -2.82
C LEU A 46 0.24 4.15 -3.85
N THR A 47 -0.84 3.39 -3.74
CA THR A 47 -2.00 3.53 -4.62
C THR A 47 -2.65 4.90 -4.43
N GLY A 48 -2.85 5.34 -3.19
CA GLY A 48 -3.39 6.67 -2.89
C GLY A 48 -2.51 7.81 -3.41
N VAL A 49 -1.20 7.72 -3.19
CA VAL A 49 -0.23 8.69 -3.72
C VAL A 49 -0.24 8.70 -5.24
N TYR A 50 -0.27 7.52 -5.87
CA TYR A 50 -0.35 7.40 -7.32
C TYR A 50 -1.62 8.05 -7.88
N VAL A 51 -2.78 7.73 -7.29
CA VAL A 51 -4.08 8.29 -7.67
C VAL A 51 -4.09 9.81 -7.50
N TRP A 52 -3.60 10.31 -6.36
CA TRP A 52 -3.51 11.75 -6.10
C TRP A 52 -2.61 12.46 -7.13
N ARG A 53 -1.45 11.87 -7.43
CA ARG A 53 -0.50 12.43 -8.39
C ARG A 53 -1.02 12.40 -9.83
N ALA A 54 -1.74 11.34 -10.21
CA ALA A 54 -2.29 11.15 -11.54
C ALA A 54 -3.54 12.03 -11.79
N ASN A 55 -4.39 12.20 -10.77
CA ASN A 55 -5.63 12.96 -10.91
C ASN A 55 -5.45 14.49 -10.83
N GLY A 56 -4.26 15.00 -10.51
CA GLY A 56 -4.03 16.44 -10.34
C GLY A 56 -4.39 17.32 -11.55
N GLU A 57 -4.29 16.81 -12.79
CA GLU A 57 -4.68 17.54 -13.99
C GLU A 57 -6.19 17.54 -14.23
N PHE A 58 -6.84 16.39 -14.03
CA PHE A 58 -8.30 16.27 -14.07
C PHE A 58 -8.96 17.15 -13.00
N ASP A 59 -8.38 17.21 -11.81
CA ASP A 59 -8.91 18.01 -10.70
C ASP A 59 -8.84 19.52 -10.99
N ARG A 60 -7.81 19.96 -11.75
CA ARG A 60 -7.69 21.35 -12.22
C ARG A 60 -8.74 21.70 -13.27
N LEU A 61 -8.91 20.83 -14.27
CA LEU A 61 -9.91 21.01 -15.34
C LEU A 61 -11.34 20.99 -14.77
N ASN A 62 -11.64 20.05 -13.87
CA ASN A 62 -12.95 19.94 -13.24
C ASN A 62 -13.29 21.18 -12.40
N LYS A 63 -12.30 21.74 -11.68
CA LYS A 63 -12.45 23.01 -10.96
C LYS A 63 -12.67 24.21 -11.90
N ALA A 64 -12.15 24.20 -13.11
CA ALA A 64 -12.37 25.27 -14.09
C ALA A 64 -13.81 25.23 -14.63
N VAL A 65 -14.30 24.06 -15.04
CA VAL A 65 -15.68 23.87 -15.53
C VAL A 65 -16.71 24.22 -14.45
N LEU A 66 -16.50 23.76 -13.21
CA LEU A 66 -17.36 24.12 -12.08
C LEU A 66 -17.39 25.63 -11.80
N ARG A 67 -16.32 26.35 -12.14
CA ARG A 67 -16.23 27.80 -11.97
C ARG A 67 -17.00 28.55 -13.07
N GLU A 68 -16.91 28.08 -14.32
CA GLU A 68 -17.67 28.61 -15.45
C GLU A 68 -19.19 28.47 -15.26
N VAL A 69 -19.65 27.28 -14.86
CA VAL A 69 -21.07 27.00 -14.64
C VAL A 69 -21.66 27.83 -13.49
N LYS A 70 -20.87 28.13 -12.44
CA LYS A 70 -21.32 28.97 -11.31
C LYS A 70 -21.28 30.47 -11.60
N ALA A 71 -20.55 30.90 -12.63
CA ALA A 71 -20.43 32.30 -13.02
C ALA A 71 -21.47 32.72 -14.08
N SER A 72 -22.19 31.76 -14.65
CA SER A 72 -23.37 31.96 -15.52
C SER A 72 -24.66 31.92 -14.72
#